data_AF-A0A0E4A3G5-F1
#
_entry.id   AF-A0A0E4A3G5-F1
#
_cell.length_a   1.000
_cell.length_b   1.000
_cell.length_c   1.000
_cell.angle_alpha   90.00
_cell.angle_beta   90.00
_cell.angle_gamma   90.00
#
_symmetry.space_group_name_H-M   'P 1'
#
loop_
_entity.id
_entity.type
_entity.pdbx_description
1 polymer ?
#
loop_
_entity_poly.entity_id
_entity_poly.type
_entity_poly.pdbx_seq_one_letter_code
_entity_poly.pdbx_strand_id
1 'polypeptide(L)' 'MADSLKARVKEKLLRQLAEDGRHPIQEAEGDDPRLVSINDDLEALEQAEEGDPIVEELAERYWVP' A
#
# COMPACT_ATOMS: atom_id res chain seq x y z
N MET A 1 -0.74 -10.81 -17.46
CA MET A 1 -1.31 -10.91 -16.10
C MET A 1 -0.16 -11.29 -15.20
N ALA A 2 0.53 -10.28 -14.65
CA ALA A 2 1.74 -10.50 -13.87
C ALA A 2 1.31 -11.03 -12.50
N ASP A 3 1.29 -12.35 -12.34
CA ASP A 3 0.98 -13.06 -11.10
C ASP A 3 2.12 -12.96 -10.06
N SER A 4 2.86 -11.85 -10.02
CA SER A 4 3.91 -11.65 -9.02
C SER A 4 3.32 -11.09 -7.73
N LEU A 5 3.92 -11.48 -6.60
CA LEU A 5 3.52 -10.99 -5.27
C LEU A 5 3.53 -9.46 -5.23
N LYS A 6 4.54 -8.83 -5.85
CA LYS A 6 4.66 -7.38 -6.01
C LYS A 6 3.44 -6.75 -6.67
N ALA A 7 3.00 -7.29 -7.82
CA ALA A 7 1.85 -6.76 -8.55
C ALA A 7 0.57 -6.85 -7.71
N ARG A 8 0.38 -7.97 -7.02
CA ARG A 8 -0.74 -8.19 -6.11
C ARG A 8 -0.73 -7.18 -4.96
N VAL A 9 0.40 -7.02 -4.26
CA VAL A 9 0.55 -6.08 -3.14
C VAL A 9 0.29 -4.65 -3.59
N LYS A 10 0.80 -4.26 -4.76
CA LYS A 10 0.56 -2.95 -5.36
C LYS A 10 -0.93 -2.68 -5.58
N GLU A 11 -1.64 -3.63 -6.18
CA GLU A 11 -3.08 -3.51 -6.43
C GLU A 11 -3.87 -3.35 -5.12
N LYS A 12 -3.50 -4.11 -4.08
CA LYS A 12 -4.12 -4.02 -2.75
C LYS A 12 -3.93 -2.65 -2.11
N LEU A 13 -2.71 -2.11 -2.10
CA LEU A 13 -2.39 -0.79 -1.53
C LEU A 13 -3.13 0.34 -2.27
N LEU A 14 -3.14 0.31 -3.61
CA LEU A 14 -3.89 1.28 -4.42
C LEU A 14 -5.39 1.24 -4.12
N ARG A 15 -5.94 0.04 -3.90
CA ARG A 15 -7.35 -0.12 -3.54
C ARG A 15 -7.65 0.46 -2.16
N GLN A 16 -6.80 0.20 -1.15
CA GLN A 16 -6.94 0.78 0.18
C GLN A 16 -6.87 2.31 0.13
N LEU A 17 -5.90 2.86 -0.61
CA LEU A 17 -5.78 4.31 -0.81
C LEU A 17 -7.06 4.92 -1.40
N ALA A 18 -7.66 4.25 -2.39
CA ALA A 18 -8.90 4.71 -3.02
C ALA A 18 -10.15 4.50 -2.14
N GLU A 19 -10.17 3.49 -1.27
CA GLU A 19 -11.27 3.23 -0.33
C GLU A 19 -11.19 4.21 0.86
N ASP A 20 -10.02 4.37 1.48
CA ASP A 20 -9.80 5.22 2.65
C ASP A 20 -9.81 6.71 2.27
N GLY A 21 -9.32 7.09 1.09
CA GLY A 21 -9.42 8.46 0.58
C GLY A 21 -10.85 8.92 0.24
N ARG A 22 -11.83 8.00 0.23
CA ARG A 22 -13.25 8.32 0.05
C ARG A 22 -14.02 8.43 1.36
N HIS A 23 -13.44 8.03 2.48
CA HIS A 23 -14.06 8.29 3.77
C HIS A 23 -14.00 9.80 4.05
N PRO A 24 -15.12 10.45 4.39
CA PRO A 24 -15.08 11.83 4.85
C PRO A 24 -14.27 11.84 6.15
N ILE A 25 -13.02 12.25 6.05
CA ILE A 25 -12.15 12.48 7.20
C ILE A 25 -12.79 13.64 7.95
N GLN A 26 -13.63 13.33 8.92
CA GLN A 26 -14.06 14.31 9.91
C GLN A 26 -12.80 14.72 10.65
N GLU A 27 -12.31 15.90 10.29
CA GLU A 27 -11.49 16.77 11.13
C GLU A 27 -10.17 16.15 11.60
N ALA A 28 -9.19 16.12 10.69
CA ALA A 28 -7.83 16.41 11.09
C ALA A 28 -7.19 17.24 9.97
N GLU A 29 -6.81 18.48 10.27
CA GLU A 29 -5.91 19.28 9.45
C GLU A 29 -4.52 18.62 9.45
N GLY A 30 -4.39 17.49 8.77
CA GLY A 30 -3.17 16.70 8.71
C GLY A 30 -3.37 15.52 7.78
N ASP A 31 -2.33 15.20 7.01
CA ASP A 31 -2.33 14.00 6.18
C ASP A 31 -2.63 12.79 7.07
N ASP A 32 -3.66 12.00 6.72
CA ASP A 32 -3.99 10.80 7.48
C ASP A 32 -2.73 9.92 7.55
N PRO A 33 -2.18 9.64 8.74
CA PRO A 33 -0.94 8.88 8.87
C PRO A 33 -1.00 7.52 8.17
N ARG A 34 -2.20 6.93 8.01
CA ARG A 34 -2.40 5.70 7.26
C ARG A 34 -2.23 5.92 5.76
N LEU A 35 -2.79 7.00 5.21
CA LEU A 35 -2.66 7.33 3.79
C LEU A 35 -1.21 7.71 3.44
N VAL A 36 -0.51 8.41 4.34
CA VAL A 36 0.93 8.71 4.17
C VAL A 36 1.73 7.41 4.14
N SER A 37 1.55 6.53 5.13
CA SER A 37 2.25 5.24 5.17
C SER A 37 1.98 4.39 3.94
N ILE A 38 0.75 4.37 3.43
CA ILE A 38 0.40 3.62 2.20
C ILE A 38 1.10 4.21 0.98
N ASN A 39 1.23 5.54 0.88
CA ASN A 39 1.96 6.17 -0.22
C ASN A 39 3.47 5.90 -0.15
N ASP A 40 4.07 6.02 1.02
CA ASP A 40 5.51 5.73 1.22
C ASP A 40 5.82 4.27 0.88
N ASP A 41 4.97 3.34 1.33
CA ASP A 41 5.09 1.92 1.05
C ASP A 41 4.87 1.60 -0.46
N LEU A 42 3.99 2.34 -1.15
CA LEU A 42 3.83 2.25 -2.60
C LEU A 42 5.07 2.72 -3.35
N GLU A 43 5.68 3.83 -2.95
CA GLU A 43 6.92 4.33 -3.55
C GLU A 43 8.06 3.33 -3.36
N ALA A 44 8.22 2.78 -2.16
CA ALA A 44 9.20 1.75 -1.86
C ALA A 44 8.97 0.49 -2.71
N LEU A 45 7.71 0.07 -2.87
CA LEU A 45 7.34 -1.06 -3.72
C LEU A 45 7.65 -0.80 -5.20
N GLU A 46 7.49 0.43 -5.69
CA GLU A 46 7.83 0.78 -7.08
C GLU A 46 9.33 0.65 -7.35
N GLN A 47 10.17 1.07 -6.39
CA GLN A 47 11.63 0.99 -6.48
C GLN A 47 12.17 -0.43 -6.27
N ALA A 48 11.46 -1.29 -5.54
CA ALA A 48 11.86 -2.67 -5.27
C ALA A 48 11.89 -3.55 -6.52
N GLU A 49 12.76 -4.57 -6.58
CA GLU A 49 12.70 -5.58 -7.64
C GLU A 49 11.71 -6.71 -7.31
N GLU A 50 11.41 -7.57 -8.28
CA GLU A 50 10.61 -8.78 -8.00
C GLU A 50 11.42 -9.75 -7.12
N GLY A 51 10.85 -10.14 -5.97
CA GLY A 51 11.53 -10.99 -4.99
C GLY A 51 12.39 -10.23 -3.98
N ASP A 52 12.33 -8.90 -3.98
CA ASP A 52 12.91 -8.09 -2.91
C ASP A 52 12.21 -8.40 -1.57
N PRO A 53 12.96 -8.54 -0.45
CA PRO A 53 12.39 -8.76 0.88
C PRO A 53 11.28 -7.77 1.26
N ILE A 54 11.37 -6.51 0.79
CA ILE A 54 10.35 -5.51 1.09
C ILE A 54 8.98 -5.87 0.51
N VAL A 55 8.93 -6.62 -0.59
CA VAL A 55 7.66 -7.10 -1.18
C VAL A 55 6.99 -8.09 -0.23
N GLU A 56 7.76 -8.97 0.40
CA GLU A 56 7.26 -9.94 1.37
C GLU A 56 6.84 -9.25 2.67
N GLU A 57 7.64 -8.31 3.18
CA GLU A 57 7.30 -7.52 4.38
C GLU A 57 6.00 -6.72 4.20
N LEU A 58 5.83 -6.07 3.03
CA LEU A 58 4.61 -5.35 2.69
C LEU A 58 3.43 -6.31 2.50
N ALA A 59 3.64 -7.50 1.92
CA ALA A 59 2.61 -8.52 1.86
C ALA A 59 2.17 -8.95 3.27
N GLU A 60 3.10 -9.23 4.19
CA GLU A 60 2.76 -9.60 5.56
C GLU A 60 2.02 -8.48 6.29
N ARG A 61 2.38 -7.22 6.06
CA ARG A 61 1.74 -6.07 6.71
C ARG A 61 0.31 -5.84 6.23
N TYR A 62 0.07 -5.94 4.92
CA TYR A 62 -1.21 -5.53 4.30
C TYR A 62 -2.12 -6.69 3.86
N TRP A 63 -1.59 -7.92 3.87
CA TRP A 63 -2.27 -9.14 3.42
C TRP A 63 -2.48 -10.15 4.56
N VAL A 64 -2.63 -9.68 5.79
CA VAL A 64 -3.04 -10.55 6.91
C VAL A 64 -4.48 -11.04 6.68
N PRO A 65 -4.78 -12.35 6.81
CA PRO A 65 -6.13 -12.90 6.71
C PRO A 65 -7.04 -12.49 7.88
#